data_AF-A0A5N5TIJ1-F1
#
_entry.id   AF-A0A5N5TIJ1-F1
#
_cell.length_a   1.000
_cell.length_b   1.000
_cell.length_c   1.000
_cell.angle_alpha   90.00
_cell.angle_beta   90.00
_cell.angle_gamma   90.00
#
_symmetry.space_group_name_H-M   'P 1'
#
loop_
_entity.id
_entity.type
_entity.pdbx_description
1 polymer ?
#
loop_
_entity_poly.entity_id
_entity_poly.type
_entity_poly.pdbx_seq_one_letter_code
_entity_poly.pdbx_strand_id
1 'polypeptide(L)'
;MSTREIRISTTYGHLAIKVWNEYGQKTPILALHGWMDNAGTWDNLCPLIDNDYPIYALDFPGSGLSSHPPTDVGTYFTDLLVTVDKVINHFKWKKLILLGHSMGGATSLLYAGAFPDKIEKVISIDSFRPITAEASEQCSVTARSLRELNKAAKKQVSQNPRYEYNEIVQKLVESYGGDFNEDAAKTLLIRNSVRHEDGKFSFTYAPILKVPSTMILTFEHAFSFLSNITSDFLRIKFLIKCLQEKLKLVHLMDTLLVWNEYGQKTPILALHGWMDNAGTWDNLCPLIDNDYPIYALDFPGSGLSSHPSTNLGHYFMDNLVTVHKVINHFNWKKLILLGHSMGGATSLLYAGAFPDKIEKVISIDARNLFTDDAKDQCVRTVTSLKELSKAAEKQVTQNPRYEYNEIVQKLVESYGGSLNEDAAKTLLIRNSVRHEDGKFSFTHSPVLKVNYTLTPSFEQAFTFVSNITCDLLIIKATTTVLRGKRTNIKKVFNSFKKTSSNFVFEELEGRHHLHLITPHAVAEVINRFLYDHAQSKSSKEFLLSKL
;
A
#
# COMPACT_ATOMS: atom_id res chain seq x y z
N MET A 1 -19.37 -22.94 28.44
CA MET A 1 -20.01 -21.60 28.35
C MET A 1 -20.62 -21.42 26.97
N SER A 2 -21.65 -20.60 26.84
CA SER A 2 -22.17 -20.15 25.53
C SER A 2 -21.30 -19.03 24.98
N THR A 3 -20.73 -19.21 23.78
CA THR A 3 -20.08 -18.12 23.03
C THR A 3 -21.05 -17.47 22.05
N ARG A 4 -20.89 -16.17 21.81
CA ARG A 4 -21.69 -15.41 20.83
C ARG A 4 -20.84 -14.97 19.64
N GLU A 5 -21.42 -14.93 18.46
CA GLU A 5 -20.81 -14.31 17.27
C GLU A 5 -21.39 -12.91 17.05
N ILE A 6 -20.52 -11.94 16.76
CA ILE A 6 -20.87 -10.56 16.35
C ILE A 6 -20.26 -10.31 14.97
N ARG A 7 -20.96 -9.52 14.13
CA ARG A 7 -20.48 -9.13 12.78
C ARG A 7 -20.45 -7.60 12.63
N ILE A 8 -19.33 -7.07 12.13
CA ILE A 8 -19.13 -5.63 11.89
C ILE A 8 -18.90 -5.38 10.39
N SER A 9 -19.81 -4.69 9.72
CA SER A 9 -19.77 -4.49 8.26
C SER A 9 -18.52 -3.74 7.76
N THR A 10 -17.99 -4.13 6.60
CA THR A 10 -16.86 -3.53 5.89
C THR A 10 -17.22 -3.28 4.41
N THR A 11 -16.39 -2.54 3.67
CA THR A 11 -16.57 -2.35 2.21
C THR A 11 -16.44 -3.64 1.40
N TYR A 12 -15.86 -4.69 2.01
CA TYR A 12 -15.64 -6.01 1.43
C TYR A 12 -16.45 -7.12 2.14
N GLY A 13 -17.50 -6.76 2.91
CA GLY A 13 -18.34 -7.71 3.64
C GLY A 13 -18.45 -7.37 5.13
N HIS A 14 -17.81 -8.17 6.00
CA HIS A 14 -17.81 -7.97 7.45
C HIS A 14 -16.56 -8.54 8.14
N LEU A 15 -16.27 -8.03 9.33
CA LEU A 15 -15.44 -8.71 10.34
C LEU A 15 -16.32 -9.59 11.22
N ALA A 16 -15.82 -10.75 11.65
CA ALA A 16 -16.44 -11.61 12.65
C ALA A 16 -15.70 -11.50 14.00
N ILE A 17 -16.45 -11.56 15.10
CA ILE A 17 -15.92 -11.52 16.45
C ILE A 17 -16.62 -12.59 17.29
N LYS A 18 -15.84 -13.48 17.89
CA LYS A 18 -16.31 -14.49 18.86
C LYS A 18 -16.20 -13.94 20.28
N VAL A 19 -17.26 -14.07 21.07
CA VAL A 19 -17.39 -13.42 22.38
C VAL A 19 -17.60 -14.43 23.49
N TRP A 20 -16.85 -14.26 24.58
CA TRP A 20 -17.05 -14.91 25.88
C TRP A 20 -17.42 -13.85 26.91
N ASN A 21 -18.16 -14.24 27.93
CA ASN A 21 -18.36 -13.44 29.14
C ASN A 21 -18.93 -12.03 28.87
N GLU A 22 -19.79 -11.86 27.84
CA GLU A 22 -20.23 -10.54 27.31
C GLU A 22 -20.75 -9.56 28.39
N TYR A 23 -21.31 -10.09 29.48
CA TYR A 23 -21.88 -9.33 30.61
C TYR A 23 -20.92 -9.14 31.80
N GLY A 24 -19.63 -9.48 31.68
CA GLY A 24 -18.61 -9.20 32.70
C GLY A 24 -18.44 -7.68 32.92
N GLN A 25 -18.18 -7.26 34.15
CA GLN A 25 -18.21 -5.85 34.54
C GLN A 25 -16.82 -5.16 34.49
N LYS A 26 -15.75 -5.91 34.23
CA LYS A 26 -14.36 -5.39 34.13
C LYS A 26 -14.04 -4.89 32.71
N THR A 27 -12.89 -4.22 32.57
CA THR A 27 -12.37 -3.71 31.29
C THR A 27 -12.36 -4.79 30.20
N PRO A 28 -12.91 -4.52 29.00
CA PRO A 28 -13.01 -5.52 27.94
C PRO A 28 -11.65 -5.92 27.39
N ILE A 29 -11.51 -7.21 27.08
CA ILE A 29 -10.33 -7.79 26.45
C ILE A 29 -10.60 -7.96 24.95
N LEU A 30 -9.85 -7.27 24.09
CA LEU A 30 -9.81 -7.53 22.65
C LEU A 30 -8.69 -8.54 22.36
N ALA A 31 -9.05 -9.72 21.86
CA ALA A 31 -8.14 -10.83 21.63
C ALA A 31 -7.79 -10.98 20.13
N LEU A 32 -6.49 -10.98 19.81
CA LEU A 32 -5.94 -10.89 18.45
C LEU A 32 -5.10 -12.12 18.10
N HIS A 33 -5.53 -12.92 17.13
CA HIS A 33 -4.92 -14.21 16.78
C HIS A 33 -3.58 -14.09 16.01
N GLY A 34 -2.89 -15.22 15.82
CA GLY A 34 -1.63 -15.31 15.08
C GLY A 34 -1.76 -15.16 13.55
N TRP A 35 -0.65 -15.33 12.83
CA TRP A 35 -0.65 -15.41 11.37
C TRP A 35 -1.20 -16.78 10.92
N MET A 36 -2.00 -16.81 9.84
CA MET A 36 -2.78 -17.96 9.34
C MET A 36 -3.83 -18.54 10.33
N ASP A 37 -3.94 -17.94 11.52
CA ASP A 37 -4.76 -18.36 12.66
C ASP A 37 -6.21 -17.81 12.55
N ASN A 38 -7.04 -18.03 13.57
CA ASN A 38 -8.39 -17.46 13.70
C ASN A 38 -8.81 -17.28 15.18
N ALA A 39 -9.97 -16.68 15.44
CA ALA A 39 -10.49 -16.43 16.78
C ALA A 39 -10.70 -17.71 17.64
N GLY A 40 -10.75 -18.89 17.02
CA GLY A 40 -10.81 -20.19 17.69
C GLY A 40 -9.55 -20.56 18.49
N THR A 41 -8.41 -19.89 18.25
CA THR A 41 -7.17 -20.06 19.04
C THR A 41 -7.36 -19.81 20.53
N TRP A 42 -8.41 -19.05 20.88
CA TRP A 42 -8.76 -18.68 22.25
C TRP A 42 -9.73 -19.64 22.94
N ASP A 43 -10.31 -20.61 22.23
CA ASP A 43 -11.37 -21.51 22.74
C ASP A 43 -10.96 -22.30 23.99
N ASN A 44 -9.68 -22.66 24.10
CA ASN A 44 -9.14 -23.39 25.26
C ASN A 44 -8.70 -22.47 26.41
N LEU A 45 -8.51 -21.17 26.16
CA LEU A 45 -7.98 -20.22 27.16
C LEU A 45 -9.09 -19.33 27.76
N CYS A 46 -9.99 -18.78 26.94
CA CYS A 46 -11.04 -17.88 27.42
C CYS A 46 -11.97 -18.49 28.49
N PRO A 47 -12.35 -19.79 28.47
CA PRO A 47 -13.12 -20.41 29.54
C PRO A 47 -12.37 -20.54 30.89
N LEU A 48 -11.07 -20.26 30.92
CA LEU A 48 -10.21 -20.28 32.12
C LEU A 48 -9.90 -18.87 32.65
N ILE A 49 -10.32 -17.82 31.94
CA ILE A 49 -10.20 -16.43 32.36
C ILE A 49 -11.42 -16.06 33.21
N ASP A 50 -11.19 -15.26 34.25
CA ASP A 50 -12.23 -14.74 35.16
C ASP A 50 -13.45 -14.18 34.39
N ASN A 51 -14.62 -14.73 34.70
CA ASN A 51 -15.90 -14.46 34.03
C ASN A 51 -16.34 -12.99 34.08
N ASP A 52 -15.74 -12.20 34.95
CA ASP A 52 -16.02 -10.79 35.09
C ASP A 52 -15.28 -9.93 34.03
N TYR A 53 -14.33 -10.50 33.27
CA TYR A 53 -13.76 -9.87 32.07
C TYR A 53 -14.51 -10.31 30.79
N PRO A 54 -15.16 -9.39 30.06
CA PRO A 54 -15.77 -9.69 28.78
C PRO A 54 -14.70 -9.75 27.68
N ILE A 55 -14.70 -10.82 26.87
CA ILE A 55 -13.62 -11.12 25.91
C ILE A 55 -14.17 -11.19 24.48
N TYR A 56 -13.55 -10.43 23.59
CA TYR A 56 -13.93 -10.27 22.18
C TYR A 56 -12.75 -10.70 21.31
N ALA A 57 -12.78 -11.91 20.75
CA ALA A 57 -11.76 -12.37 19.81
C ALA A 57 -12.11 -12.00 18.37
N LEU A 58 -11.24 -11.20 17.74
CA LEU A 58 -11.39 -10.78 16.36
C LEU A 58 -10.84 -11.84 15.40
N ASP A 59 -11.63 -12.25 14.42
CA ASP A 59 -11.10 -12.82 13.17
C ASP A 59 -10.57 -11.67 12.29
N PHE A 60 -9.28 -11.64 11.98
CA PHE A 60 -8.71 -10.65 11.06
C PHE A 60 -9.26 -10.82 9.63
N PRO A 61 -9.20 -9.79 8.76
CA PRO A 61 -9.71 -9.86 7.40
C PRO A 61 -9.11 -11.03 6.62
N GLY A 62 -9.94 -11.93 6.10
CA GLY A 62 -9.48 -13.14 5.42
C GLY A 62 -9.18 -14.37 6.31
N SER A 63 -9.36 -14.28 7.63
CA SER A 63 -9.24 -15.41 8.58
C SER A 63 -10.60 -15.81 9.14
N GLY A 64 -10.74 -17.09 9.53
CA GLY A 64 -11.92 -17.59 10.24
C GLY A 64 -13.25 -17.30 9.54
N LEU A 65 -14.15 -16.60 10.22
CA LEU A 65 -15.46 -16.21 9.70
C LEU A 65 -15.50 -14.75 9.17
N SER A 66 -14.37 -14.04 9.15
CA SER A 66 -14.28 -12.70 8.56
C SER A 66 -14.25 -12.75 7.03
N SER A 67 -14.89 -11.76 6.40
CA SER A 67 -14.90 -11.64 4.94
C SER A 67 -13.51 -11.36 4.39
N HIS A 68 -13.25 -11.84 3.18
CA HIS A 68 -11.94 -11.73 2.56
C HIS A 68 -11.76 -10.32 1.96
N PRO A 69 -10.64 -9.63 2.24
CA PRO A 69 -10.31 -8.40 1.54
C PRO A 69 -9.99 -8.68 0.06
N PRO A 70 -9.99 -7.65 -0.80
CA PRO A 70 -9.54 -7.76 -2.19
C PRO A 70 -8.14 -8.39 -2.26
N THR A 71 -7.97 -9.38 -3.13
CA THR A 71 -6.76 -10.19 -3.21
C THR A 71 -5.65 -9.57 -4.08
N ASP A 72 -5.84 -8.34 -4.56
CA ASP A 72 -5.01 -7.69 -5.57
C ASP A 72 -4.37 -6.37 -5.12
N VAL A 73 -4.61 -5.93 -3.87
CA VAL A 73 -3.92 -4.81 -3.20
C VAL A 73 -2.82 -5.32 -2.26
N GLY A 74 -1.92 -4.44 -1.82
CA GLY A 74 -0.95 -4.79 -0.78
C GLY A 74 -1.62 -4.95 0.59
N THR A 75 -1.04 -5.77 1.47
CA THR A 75 -1.45 -5.91 2.87
C THR A 75 -0.27 -5.61 3.81
N TYR A 76 -0.48 -4.74 4.78
CA TYR A 76 0.54 -4.12 5.63
C TYR A 76 0.20 -4.28 7.11
N PHE A 77 1.21 -4.27 8.00
CA PHE A 77 0.96 -4.35 9.46
C PHE A 77 0.07 -3.23 10.00
N THR A 78 0.05 -2.06 9.34
CA THR A 78 -0.84 -0.94 9.67
C THR A 78 -2.31 -1.19 9.33
N ASP A 79 -2.64 -2.12 8.42
CA ASP A 79 -4.03 -2.50 8.11
C ASP A 79 -4.68 -3.26 9.27
N LEU A 80 -3.87 -4.00 10.03
CA LEU A 80 -4.29 -4.63 11.28
C LEU A 80 -4.66 -3.56 12.32
N LEU A 81 -3.95 -2.42 12.34
CA LEU A 81 -4.29 -1.26 13.19
C LEU A 81 -5.56 -0.54 12.73
N VAL A 82 -5.78 -0.39 11.41
CA VAL A 82 -7.07 0.11 10.84
C VAL A 82 -8.23 -0.80 11.29
N THR A 83 -8.01 -2.12 11.23
CA THR A 83 -9.01 -3.11 11.64
C THR A 83 -9.29 -3.01 13.15
N VAL A 84 -8.26 -2.93 13.99
CA VAL A 84 -8.39 -2.82 15.45
C VAL A 84 -9.05 -1.50 15.87
N ASP A 85 -8.68 -0.36 15.29
CA ASP A 85 -9.35 0.92 15.58
C ASP A 85 -10.84 0.87 15.20
N LYS A 86 -11.17 0.25 14.06
CA LYS A 86 -12.57 0.07 13.64
C LYS A 86 -13.39 -0.78 14.61
N VAL A 87 -12.82 -1.85 15.17
CA VAL A 87 -13.50 -2.67 16.21
C VAL A 87 -13.71 -1.86 17.50
N ILE A 88 -12.67 -1.17 17.96
CA ILE A 88 -12.71 -0.35 19.18
C ILE A 88 -13.74 0.79 19.04
N ASN A 89 -13.80 1.45 17.88
CA ASN A 89 -14.74 2.54 17.62
C ASN A 89 -16.18 2.02 17.44
N HIS A 90 -16.38 0.80 16.89
CA HIS A 90 -17.71 0.17 16.81
C HIS A 90 -18.33 -0.06 18.20
N PHE A 91 -17.58 -0.63 19.14
CA PHE A 91 -18.01 -0.80 20.52
C PHE A 91 -17.86 0.46 21.39
N LYS A 92 -17.28 1.54 20.84
CA LYS A 92 -17.05 2.84 21.50
C LYS A 92 -16.21 2.74 22.78
N TRP A 93 -15.29 1.77 22.85
CA TRP A 93 -14.46 1.55 24.02
C TRP A 93 -13.46 2.71 24.23
N LYS A 94 -13.54 3.34 25.42
CA LYS A 94 -12.61 4.39 25.85
C LYS A 94 -11.32 3.83 26.46
N LYS A 95 -11.41 2.65 27.08
CA LYS A 95 -10.31 1.90 27.68
C LYS A 95 -10.53 0.41 27.41
N LEU A 96 -9.48 -0.33 27.06
CA LEU A 96 -9.53 -1.78 26.85
C LEU A 96 -8.20 -2.46 27.22
N ILE A 97 -8.23 -3.78 27.39
CA ILE A 97 -7.05 -4.65 27.47
C ILE A 97 -6.83 -5.29 26.09
N LEU A 98 -5.57 -5.40 25.68
CA LEU A 98 -5.18 -6.10 24.45
C LEU A 98 -4.53 -7.44 24.79
N LEU A 99 -5.12 -8.53 24.31
CA LEU A 99 -4.55 -9.88 24.38
C LEU A 99 -4.15 -10.29 22.96
N GLY A 100 -2.90 -10.69 22.73
CA GLY A 100 -2.45 -11.00 21.37
C GLY A 100 -1.44 -12.13 21.29
N HIS A 101 -1.62 -13.03 20.32
CA HIS A 101 -0.69 -14.13 20.01
C HIS A 101 0.11 -13.79 18.75
N SER A 102 1.44 -13.91 18.79
CA SER A 102 2.33 -13.81 17.62
C SER A 102 2.10 -12.51 16.80
N MET A 103 1.54 -12.60 15.59
CA MET A 103 1.11 -11.47 14.76
C MET A 103 0.12 -10.54 15.48
N GLY A 104 -0.85 -11.10 16.19
CA GLY A 104 -1.78 -10.35 17.03
C GLY A 104 -1.09 -9.71 18.22
N GLY A 105 -0.10 -10.35 18.84
CA GLY A 105 0.72 -9.75 19.91
C GLY A 105 1.56 -8.57 19.41
N ALA A 106 2.13 -8.68 18.21
CA ALA A 106 2.79 -7.58 17.52
C ALA A 106 1.82 -6.42 17.18
N THR A 107 0.59 -6.75 16.78
CA THR A 107 -0.48 -5.77 16.52
C THR A 107 -0.90 -5.07 17.80
N SER A 108 -1.04 -5.79 18.92
CA SER A 108 -1.34 -5.21 20.23
C SER A 108 -0.29 -4.21 20.67
N LEU A 109 1.00 -4.55 20.52
CA LEU A 109 2.12 -3.65 20.83
C LEU A 109 2.12 -2.38 19.97
N LEU A 110 1.94 -2.53 18.65
CA LEU A 110 1.85 -1.39 17.72
C LEU A 110 0.64 -0.49 18.04
N TYR A 111 -0.53 -1.07 18.34
CA TYR A 111 -1.72 -0.28 18.67
C TYR A 111 -1.60 0.42 20.02
N ALA A 112 -1.00 -0.22 21.03
CA ALA A 112 -0.73 0.40 22.33
C ALA A 112 0.26 1.57 22.22
N GLY A 113 1.25 1.48 21.33
CA GLY A 113 2.15 2.59 21.03
C GLY A 113 1.50 3.74 20.25
N ALA A 114 0.45 3.44 19.47
CA ALA A 114 -0.33 4.43 18.73
C ALA A 114 -1.38 5.15 19.61
N PHE A 115 -2.02 4.43 20.53
CA PHE A 115 -3.10 4.95 21.38
C PHE A 115 -2.93 4.54 22.86
N PRO A 116 -1.84 4.94 23.54
CA PRO A 116 -1.57 4.52 24.92
C PRO A 116 -2.72 4.87 25.88
N ASP A 117 -3.36 6.03 25.69
CA ASP A 117 -4.51 6.46 26.49
C ASP A 117 -5.68 5.46 26.44
N LYS A 118 -5.89 4.77 25.29
CA LYS A 118 -6.94 3.76 25.12
C LYS A 118 -6.61 2.43 25.80
N ILE A 119 -5.35 2.12 26.12
CA ILE A 119 -4.94 0.78 26.54
C ILE A 119 -4.68 0.73 28.06
N GLU A 120 -5.31 -0.21 28.75
CA GLU A 120 -5.05 -0.47 30.17
C GLU A 120 -3.84 -1.40 30.34
N LYS A 121 -3.87 -2.55 29.67
CA LYS A 121 -2.82 -3.58 29.72
C LYS A 121 -2.61 -4.22 28.35
N VAL A 122 -1.38 -4.68 28.09
CA VAL A 122 -1.03 -5.52 26.93
C VAL A 122 -0.52 -6.88 27.43
N ILE A 123 -1.21 -7.95 27.02
CA ILE A 123 -0.81 -9.34 27.24
C ILE A 123 -0.34 -9.90 25.89
N SER A 124 0.97 -10.10 25.75
CA SER A 124 1.60 -10.56 24.51
C SER A 124 2.12 -11.99 24.66
N ILE A 125 1.49 -12.91 23.93
CA ILE A 125 1.88 -14.33 23.85
C ILE A 125 2.76 -14.52 22.62
N ASP A 126 3.98 -14.96 22.88
CA ASP A 126 5.07 -15.20 21.93
C ASP A 126 5.33 -14.08 20.91
N SER A 127 5.20 -12.84 21.36
CA SER A 127 5.62 -11.65 20.62
C SER A 127 6.23 -10.61 21.55
N PHE A 128 7.17 -9.82 21.01
CA PHE A 128 7.87 -8.74 21.75
C PHE A 128 8.12 -7.47 20.93
N ARG A 129 7.91 -7.57 19.61
CA ARG A 129 7.94 -6.49 18.62
C ARG A 129 7.33 -7.05 17.32
N PRO A 130 6.82 -6.21 16.40
CA PRO A 130 6.52 -6.67 15.05
C PRO A 130 7.76 -7.23 14.34
N ILE A 131 7.51 -8.07 13.33
CA ILE A 131 8.55 -8.52 12.41
C ILE A 131 9.08 -7.29 11.66
N THR A 132 10.40 -7.15 11.60
CA THR A 132 11.08 -6.08 10.86
C THR A 132 12.03 -6.67 9.82
N ALA A 133 12.31 -5.90 8.78
CA ALA A 133 13.37 -6.18 7.81
C ALA A 133 14.44 -5.10 7.90
N GLU A 134 15.65 -5.40 7.42
CA GLU A 134 16.68 -4.37 7.29
C GLU A 134 16.37 -3.45 6.10
N ALA A 135 16.72 -2.17 6.20
CA ALA A 135 16.36 -1.19 5.18
C ALA A 135 16.92 -1.54 3.78
N SER A 136 18.08 -2.18 3.75
CA SER A 136 18.76 -2.71 2.55
C SER A 136 18.04 -3.91 1.89
N GLU A 137 17.21 -4.65 2.63
CA GLU A 137 16.44 -5.78 2.08
C GLU A 137 15.20 -5.32 1.31
N GLN A 138 14.74 -4.08 1.55
CA GLN A 138 13.43 -3.57 1.14
C GLN A 138 13.18 -3.69 -0.37
N CYS A 139 14.17 -3.53 -1.24
CA CYS A 139 14.02 -3.77 -2.68
C CYS A 139 13.67 -5.23 -3.00
N SER A 140 14.36 -6.18 -2.37
CA SER A 140 14.14 -7.62 -2.57
C SER A 140 12.80 -8.08 -1.98
N VAL A 141 12.41 -7.52 -0.83
CA VAL A 141 11.09 -7.69 -0.20
C VAL A 141 9.99 -7.19 -1.13
N THR A 142 10.13 -5.96 -1.65
CA THR A 142 9.17 -5.36 -2.60
C THR A 142 9.02 -6.21 -3.85
N ALA A 143 10.15 -6.57 -4.49
CA ALA A 143 10.15 -7.39 -5.71
C ALA A 143 9.60 -8.81 -5.47
N ARG A 144 9.84 -9.42 -4.30
CA ARG A 144 9.22 -10.70 -3.89
C ARG A 144 7.71 -10.53 -3.69
N SER A 145 7.28 -9.55 -2.90
CA SER A 145 5.87 -9.29 -2.61
C SER A 145 5.07 -9.07 -3.89
N LEU A 146 5.52 -8.19 -4.78
CA LEU A 146 4.87 -7.90 -6.06
C LEU A 146 4.73 -9.16 -6.94
N ARG A 147 5.73 -10.05 -6.93
CA ARG A 147 5.67 -11.35 -7.63
C ARG A 147 4.69 -12.34 -6.99
N GLU A 148 4.50 -12.33 -5.67
CA GLU A 148 3.54 -13.22 -4.98
C GLU A 148 2.10 -12.65 -4.95
N LEU A 149 1.90 -11.32 -4.86
CA LEU A 149 0.61 -10.65 -5.03
C LEU A 149 -0.02 -11.02 -6.38
N ASN A 150 0.79 -10.93 -7.45
CA ASN A 150 0.42 -11.34 -8.81
C ASN A 150 0.19 -12.87 -8.98
N LYS A 151 0.24 -13.65 -7.90
CA LYS A 151 -0.21 -15.05 -7.83
C LYS A 151 -1.42 -15.23 -6.90
N ALA A 152 -1.47 -14.52 -5.78
CA ALA A 152 -2.57 -14.58 -4.82
C ALA A 152 -3.88 -13.99 -5.37
N ALA A 153 -3.79 -12.88 -6.13
CA ALA A 153 -4.93 -12.22 -6.77
C ALA A 153 -5.80 -13.13 -7.65
N LYS A 154 -5.25 -14.27 -8.08
CA LYS A 154 -5.84 -15.19 -9.07
C LYS A 154 -6.36 -16.48 -8.45
N LYS A 155 -6.21 -16.65 -7.12
CA LYS A 155 -6.71 -17.81 -6.39
C LYS A 155 -8.08 -17.50 -5.80
N GLN A 156 -9.10 -18.23 -6.23
CA GLN A 156 -10.42 -18.20 -5.61
C GLN A 156 -10.50 -19.27 -4.51
N VAL A 157 -11.08 -18.95 -3.35
CA VAL A 157 -11.21 -19.92 -2.24
C VAL A 157 -12.17 -21.07 -2.59
N SER A 158 -13.11 -20.84 -3.50
CA SER A 158 -13.95 -21.89 -4.13
C SER A 158 -13.14 -22.97 -4.86
N GLN A 159 -11.89 -22.68 -5.22
CA GLN A 159 -10.95 -23.59 -5.91
C GLN A 159 -9.89 -24.18 -4.96
N ASN A 160 -10.00 -23.95 -3.64
CA ASN A 160 -9.09 -24.59 -2.68
C ASN A 160 -9.30 -26.13 -2.72
N PRO A 161 -8.22 -26.94 -2.60
CA PRO A 161 -8.34 -28.40 -2.62
C PRO A 161 -9.28 -28.93 -1.54
N ARG A 162 -9.91 -30.08 -1.83
CA ARG A 162 -10.81 -30.80 -0.92
C ARG A 162 -10.09 -32.03 -0.36
N TYR A 163 -10.19 -32.22 0.96
CA TYR A 163 -9.50 -33.25 1.73
C TYR A 163 -10.50 -34.02 2.61
N GLU A 164 -10.13 -35.22 3.06
CA GLU A 164 -10.86 -35.87 4.15
C GLU A 164 -10.64 -35.13 5.48
N TYR A 165 -11.54 -35.28 6.46
CA TYR A 165 -11.43 -34.54 7.73
C TYR A 165 -10.10 -34.81 8.46
N ASN A 166 -9.68 -36.08 8.55
CA ASN A 166 -8.40 -36.43 9.17
C ASN A 166 -7.21 -35.93 8.33
N GLU A 167 -7.36 -35.83 7.01
CA GLU A 167 -6.31 -35.30 6.14
C GLU A 167 -6.13 -33.79 6.31
N ILE A 168 -7.22 -33.00 6.40
CA ILE A 168 -7.11 -31.55 6.64
C ILE A 168 -6.59 -31.23 8.05
N VAL A 169 -6.88 -32.09 9.05
CA VAL A 169 -6.25 -32.04 10.39
C VAL A 169 -4.73 -32.21 10.28
N GLN A 170 -4.26 -33.30 9.65
CA GLN A 170 -2.81 -33.54 9.51
C GLN A 170 -2.12 -32.46 8.68
N LYS A 171 -2.71 -31.99 7.58
CA LYS A 171 -2.14 -30.88 6.78
C LYS A 171 -2.03 -29.57 7.54
N LEU A 172 -2.89 -29.33 8.53
CA LEU A 172 -2.76 -28.18 9.41
C LEU A 172 -1.60 -28.37 10.41
N VAL A 173 -1.51 -29.55 11.04
CA VAL A 173 -0.38 -29.95 11.92
C VAL A 173 0.98 -29.83 11.20
N GLU A 174 1.08 -30.40 10.00
CA GLU A 174 2.26 -30.29 9.11
C GLU A 174 2.63 -28.84 8.82
N SER A 175 1.63 -27.97 8.57
CA SER A 175 1.87 -26.55 8.22
C SER A 175 2.40 -25.69 9.38
N TYR A 176 2.25 -26.16 10.62
CA TYR A 176 2.83 -25.56 11.82
C TYR A 176 4.08 -26.33 12.32
N GLY A 177 4.69 -27.18 11.49
CA GLY A 177 6.01 -27.75 11.74
C GLY A 177 6.12 -28.75 12.90
N GLY A 178 5.00 -29.19 13.47
CA GLY A 178 4.96 -30.10 14.63
C GLY A 178 4.70 -29.42 15.98
N ASP A 179 4.64 -28.08 16.06
CA ASP A 179 4.33 -27.33 17.29
C ASP A 179 2.87 -27.45 17.75
N PHE A 180 2.07 -28.19 16.99
CA PHE A 180 0.63 -28.05 16.94
C PHE A 180 0.00 -29.44 16.95
N ASN A 181 -0.74 -29.78 18.02
CA ASN A 181 -1.36 -31.10 18.15
C ASN A 181 -2.70 -31.18 17.40
N GLU A 182 -3.20 -32.39 17.19
CA GLU A 182 -4.45 -32.59 16.44
C GLU A 182 -5.65 -31.88 17.06
N ASP A 183 -5.70 -31.70 18.38
CA ASP A 183 -6.88 -31.14 19.05
C ASP A 183 -6.92 -29.62 18.93
N ALA A 184 -5.77 -28.95 18.97
CA ALA A 184 -5.65 -27.57 18.53
C ALA A 184 -6.01 -27.41 17.04
N ALA A 185 -5.63 -28.37 16.19
CA ALA A 185 -6.01 -28.38 14.77
C ALA A 185 -7.52 -28.53 14.56
N LYS A 186 -8.16 -29.48 15.25
CA LYS A 186 -9.63 -29.69 15.24
C LYS A 186 -10.34 -28.40 15.66
N THR A 187 -9.86 -27.72 16.72
CA THR A 187 -10.38 -26.42 17.17
C THR A 187 -10.26 -25.32 16.11
N LEU A 188 -9.08 -25.08 15.54
CA LEU A 188 -8.92 -24.03 14.51
C LEU A 188 -9.73 -24.31 13.24
N LEU A 189 -9.88 -25.59 12.85
CA LEU A 189 -10.66 -25.98 11.66
C LEU A 189 -12.16 -25.66 11.77
N ILE A 190 -12.71 -25.43 12.95
CA ILE A 190 -14.10 -24.98 13.15
C ILE A 190 -14.38 -23.65 12.44
N ARG A 191 -13.38 -22.76 12.34
CA ARG A 191 -13.49 -21.48 11.61
C ARG A 191 -12.66 -21.44 10.31
N ASN A 192 -11.52 -22.14 10.28
CA ASN A 192 -10.61 -22.15 9.12
C ASN A 192 -10.94 -23.24 8.07
N SER A 193 -12.07 -23.94 8.16
CA SER A 193 -12.52 -24.88 7.11
C SER A 193 -14.01 -24.80 6.77
N VAL A 194 -14.35 -25.25 5.56
CA VAL A 194 -15.72 -25.42 5.08
C VAL A 194 -15.92 -26.85 4.61
N ARG A 195 -17.05 -27.46 4.97
CA ARG A 195 -17.47 -28.78 4.48
C ARG A 195 -18.33 -28.62 3.22
N HIS A 196 -18.02 -29.38 2.18
CA HIS A 196 -18.75 -29.38 0.91
C HIS A 196 -19.82 -30.50 0.88
N GLU A 197 -20.65 -30.48 -0.16
CA GLU A 197 -21.72 -31.47 -0.39
C GLU A 197 -21.20 -32.90 -0.57
N ASP A 198 -19.99 -33.07 -1.12
CA ASP A 198 -19.27 -34.36 -1.22
C ASP A 198 -18.73 -34.86 0.13
N GLY A 199 -18.99 -34.12 1.21
CA GLY A 199 -18.61 -34.44 2.58
C GLY A 199 -17.19 -34.04 2.96
N LYS A 200 -16.36 -33.62 2.00
CA LYS A 200 -14.94 -33.26 2.18
C LYS A 200 -14.79 -31.82 2.68
N PHE A 201 -13.58 -31.47 3.08
CA PHE A 201 -13.26 -30.18 3.69
C PHE A 201 -12.21 -29.40 2.88
N SER A 202 -12.36 -28.07 2.81
CA SER A 202 -11.33 -27.15 2.29
C SER A 202 -11.02 -26.08 3.32
N PHE A 203 -9.78 -25.57 3.31
CA PHE A 203 -9.43 -24.37 4.07
C PHE A 203 -10.20 -23.14 3.56
N THR A 204 -10.66 -22.28 4.46
CA THR A 204 -11.41 -21.05 4.12
C THR A 204 -10.51 -19.82 3.93
N TYR A 205 -9.33 -19.78 4.54
CA TYR A 205 -8.49 -18.57 4.60
C TYR A 205 -8.21 -17.92 3.24
N ALA A 206 -8.16 -16.59 3.23
CA ALA A 206 -7.91 -15.80 2.03
C ALA A 206 -6.46 -16.01 1.51
N PRO A 207 -6.24 -16.33 0.21
CA PRO A 207 -4.91 -16.62 -0.33
C PRO A 207 -3.91 -15.46 -0.21
N ILE A 208 -4.41 -14.23 -0.08
CA ILE A 208 -3.62 -13.01 0.14
C ILE A 208 -2.81 -13.05 1.44
N LEU A 209 -3.29 -13.73 2.48
CA LEU A 209 -2.60 -13.84 3.78
C LEU A 209 -1.23 -14.54 3.70
N LYS A 210 -0.96 -15.27 2.62
CA LYS A 210 0.34 -15.92 2.37
C LYS A 210 1.35 -15.02 1.64
N VAL A 211 0.99 -13.79 1.29
CA VAL A 211 1.85 -12.83 0.61
C VAL A 211 2.55 -11.93 1.62
N PRO A 212 3.90 -11.78 1.58
CA PRO A 212 4.57 -10.79 2.40
C PRO A 212 4.19 -9.37 1.96
N SER A 213 4.10 -8.44 2.90
CA SER A 213 3.86 -7.02 2.63
C SER A 213 4.86 -6.44 1.63
N THR A 214 4.41 -5.52 0.77
CA THR A 214 5.30 -4.80 -0.16
C THR A 214 6.30 -3.91 0.60
N MET A 215 5.93 -3.42 1.78
CA MET A 215 6.83 -2.80 2.76
C MET A 215 6.76 -3.49 4.11
N ILE A 216 7.92 -3.73 4.72
CA ILE A 216 8.04 -4.20 6.12
C ILE A 216 8.62 -3.04 6.95
N LEU A 217 8.26 -2.96 8.23
CA LEU A 217 8.80 -1.96 9.14
C LEU A 217 10.31 -2.22 9.39
N THR A 218 11.10 -1.17 9.60
CA THR A 218 12.47 -1.32 10.14
C THR A 218 12.43 -1.44 11.67
N PHE A 219 13.57 -1.68 12.31
CA PHE A 219 13.65 -1.65 13.77
C PHE A 219 13.25 -0.29 14.35
N GLU A 220 13.67 0.81 13.71
CA GLU A 220 13.38 2.19 14.12
C GLU A 220 11.88 2.50 13.99
N HIS A 221 11.25 2.04 12.91
CA HIS A 221 9.79 2.12 12.75
C HIS A 221 9.08 1.38 13.88
N ALA A 222 9.47 0.15 14.22
CA ALA A 222 8.88 -0.59 15.33
C ALA A 222 9.11 0.13 16.68
N PHE A 223 10.34 0.63 16.91
CA PHE A 223 10.73 1.32 18.13
C PHE A 223 9.93 2.61 18.36
N SER A 224 9.61 3.37 17.31
CA SER A 224 8.75 4.58 17.34
C SER A 224 7.37 4.35 17.97
N PHE A 225 6.79 3.15 17.82
CA PHE A 225 5.56 2.79 18.53
C PHE A 225 5.88 2.26 19.95
N LEU A 226 6.83 1.34 20.07
CA LEU A 226 7.15 0.68 21.34
C LEU A 226 7.59 1.67 22.44
N SER A 227 8.27 2.78 22.08
CA SER A 227 8.68 3.83 23.00
C SER A 227 7.53 4.60 23.66
N ASN A 228 6.31 4.49 23.12
CA ASN A 228 5.15 5.26 23.58
C ASN A 228 4.19 4.44 24.44
N ILE A 229 4.48 3.15 24.67
CA ILE A 229 3.63 2.27 25.48
C ILE A 229 3.79 2.65 26.96
N THR A 230 2.68 3.07 27.59
CA THR A 230 2.62 3.42 29.02
C THR A 230 1.76 2.47 29.86
N SER A 231 1.09 1.51 29.22
CA SER A 231 0.25 0.48 29.85
C SER A 231 1.06 -0.66 30.47
N ASP A 232 0.50 -1.35 31.47
CA ASP A 232 1.10 -2.58 32.02
C ASP A 232 1.35 -3.61 30.91
N PHE A 233 2.52 -4.25 30.92
CA PHE A 233 2.93 -5.21 29.90
C PHE A 233 3.28 -6.58 30.50
N LEU A 234 2.55 -7.62 30.11
CA LEU A 234 2.85 -9.01 30.42
C LEU A 234 3.27 -9.75 29.14
N ARG A 235 4.46 -10.35 29.17
CA ARG A 235 4.98 -11.19 28.09
C ARG A 235 5.02 -12.65 28.49
N ILE A 236 4.45 -13.51 27.66
CA ILE A 236 4.60 -14.97 27.69
C ILE A 236 5.42 -15.37 26.46
N LYS A 237 6.37 -16.31 26.58
CA LYS A 237 7.32 -16.66 25.51
C LYS A 237 7.41 -18.17 25.31
N PHE A 238 7.41 -18.59 24.04
CA PHE A 238 7.82 -19.91 23.55
C PHE A 238 8.97 -19.75 22.52
N LEU A 239 9.30 -20.76 21.71
CA LEU A 239 10.64 -20.81 21.07
C LEU A 239 10.83 -21.73 19.84
N ILE A 240 10.02 -21.59 18.78
CA ILE A 240 10.19 -22.38 17.53
C ILE A 240 10.32 -21.47 16.26
N LYS A 241 10.42 -22.05 15.06
CA LYS A 241 11.19 -21.51 13.90
C LYS A 241 10.47 -21.73 12.55
N CYS A 242 10.38 -20.69 11.71
CA CYS A 242 9.53 -20.63 10.50
C CYS A 242 10.10 -21.32 9.22
N LEU A 243 9.26 -21.50 8.18
CA LEU A 243 9.60 -21.39 6.73
C LEU A 243 8.35 -21.30 5.79
N GLN A 244 8.52 -21.01 4.48
CA GLN A 244 7.45 -20.75 3.47
C GLN A 244 7.86 -21.13 2.00
N GLU A 245 6.92 -21.53 1.13
CA GLU A 245 7.11 -21.83 -0.34
C GLU A 245 5.91 -21.37 -1.26
N LYS A 246 5.92 -21.64 -2.59
CA LYS A 246 5.47 -20.71 -3.69
C LYS A 246 4.32 -21.16 -4.67
N LEU A 247 3.99 -20.29 -5.69
CA LEU A 247 3.23 -20.49 -7.00
C LEU A 247 1.71 -20.12 -7.04
N LYS A 248 0.99 -19.76 -8.16
CA LYS A 248 1.24 -19.58 -9.63
C LYS A 248 0.26 -18.52 -10.29
N LEU A 249 0.08 -18.48 -11.64
CA LEU A 249 -0.64 -17.46 -12.49
C LEU A 249 -2.19 -17.69 -12.63
N VAL A 250 -3.08 -16.97 -13.39
CA VAL A 250 -3.17 -15.86 -14.43
C VAL A 250 -4.59 -15.17 -14.31
N HIS A 251 -5.08 -14.03 -14.88
CA HIS A 251 -4.70 -12.84 -15.74
C HIS A 251 -5.82 -11.73 -15.61
N LEU A 252 -5.63 -10.43 -15.97
CA LEU A 252 -6.62 -9.29 -16.14
C LEU A 252 -5.85 -7.96 -16.52
N MET A 253 -6.32 -6.71 -16.81
CA MET A 253 -7.57 -6.04 -17.31
C MET A 253 -7.23 -4.60 -17.87
N ASP A 254 -8.21 -3.80 -18.35
CA ASP A 254 -8.04 -2.64 -19.27
C ASP A 254 -8.40 -1.23 -18.69
N THR A 255 -7.51 -0.23 -18.76
CA THR A 255 -7.78 1.20 -18.35
C THR A 255 -6.91 2.29 -19.03
N LEU A 256 -5.99 1.94 -19.94
CA LEU A 256 -4.94 2.86 -20.43
C LEU A 256 -5.43 3.87 -21.48
N LEU A 257 -4.81 5.05 -21.54
CA LEU A 257 -4.89 5.96 -22.69
C LEU A 257 -3.56 5.90 -23.47
N VAL A 258 -3.62 5.90 -24.80
CA VAL A 258 -2.50 5.51 -25.66
C VAL A 258 -2.20 6.58 -26.71
N TRP A 259 -0.92 6.90 -26.90
CA TRP A 259 -0.39 7.60 -28.08
C TRP A 259 0.58 6.68 -28.81
N ASN A 260 0.78 6.94 -30.11
CA ASN A 260 1.83 6.31 -30.91
C ASN A 260 1.76 4.77 -30.89
N GLU A 261 0.56 4.18 -30.83
CA GLU A 261 0.33 2.74 -30.58
C GLU A 261 1.14 1.80 -31.49
N TYR A 262 1.39 2.22 -32.74
CA TYR A 262 2.16 1.47 -33.74
C TYR A 262 3.67 1.79 -33.75
N GLY A 263 4.17 2.53 -32.77
CA GLY A 263 5.58 2.85 -32.59
C GLY A 263 6.44 1.60 -32.39
N GLN A 264 7.62 1.57 -32.99
CA GLN A 264 8.49 0.38 -33.05
C GLN A 264 9.59 0.35 -31.98
N LYS A 265 9.75 1.40 -31.17
CA LYS A 265 10.75 1.50 -30.09
C LYS A 265 10.20 0.99 -28.74
N THR A 266 11.06 0.91 -27.73
CA THR A 266 10.72 0.46 -26.37
C THR A 266 9.53 1.26 -25.80
N PRO A 267 8.46 0.60 -25.31
CA PRO A 267 7.25 1.28 -24.87
C PRO A 267 7.47 2.16 -23.62
N ILE A 268 6.79 3.29 -23.58
CA ILE A 268 6.77 4.23 -22.45
C ILE A 268 5.49 3.99 -21.62
N LEU A 269 5.63 3.67 -20.34
CA LEU A 269 4.53 3.68 -19.38
C LEU A 269 4.54 5.02 -18.62
N ALA A 270 3.45 5.79 -18.73
CA ALA A 270 3.35 7.15 -18.21
C ALA A 270 2.47 7.23 -16.94
N LEU A 271 3.02 7.79 -15.84
CA LEU A 271 2.47 7.72 -14.48
C LEU A 271 2.21 9.12 -13.88
N HIS A 272 0.95 9.45 -13.60
CA HIS A 272 0.53 10.81 -13.20
C HIS A 272 0.79 11.16 -11.72
N GLY A 273 0.61 12.45 -11.36
CA GLY A 273 0.73 12.95 -9.99
C GLY A 273 -0.42 12.56 -9.06
N TRP A 274 -0.34 12.94 -7.78
CA TRP A 274 -1.40 12.63 -6.80
C TRP A 274 -2.64 13.49 -7.05
N MET A 275 -3.82 12.84 -7.10
CA MET A 275 -5.13 13.39 -7.51
C MET A 275 -5.26 13.83 -8.98
N ASP A 276 -4.22 13.65 -9.79
CA ASP A 276 -4.25 13.80 -11.25
C ASP A 276 -4.97 12.61 -11.93
N ASN A 277 -4.82 12.52 -13.25
CA ASN A 277 -5.21 11.41 -14.12
C ASN A 277 -4.30 11.40 -15.37
N ALA A 278 -4.47 10.41 -16.25
CA ALA A 278 -3.73 10.25 -17.49
C ALA A 278 -3.75 11.47 -18.44
N GLY A 279 -4.78 12.33 -18.35
CA GLY A 279 -4.88 13.58 -19.11
C GLY A 279 -3.82 14.64 -18.75
N THR A 280 -3.07 14.44 -17.65
CA THR A 280 -1.86 15.24 -17.34
C THR A 280 -0.81 15.17 -18.46
N TRP A 281 -0.92 14.20 -19.36
CA TRP A 281 -0.01 13.95 -20.47
C TRP A 281 -0.48 14.47 -21.83
N ASP A 282 -1.73 14.93 -21.96
CA ASP A 282 -2.37 15.29 -23.25
C ASP A 282 -1.60 16.38 -24.01
N ASN A 283 -0.99 17.33 -23.29
CA ASN A 283 -0.22 18.42 -23.89
C ASN A 283 1.25 18.04 -24.19
N LEU A 284 1.78 16.95 -23.60
CA LEU A 284 3.18 16.52 -23.75
C LEU A 284 3.36 15.38 -24.77
N CYS A 285 2.55 14.32 -24.67
CA CYS A 285 2.79 13.09 -25.44
C CYS A 285 2.69 13.28 -26.97
N PRO A 286 1.82 14.14 -27.52
CA PRO A 286 1.84 14.49 -28.95
C PRO A 286 3.11 15.21 -29.44
N LEU A 287 4.04 15.55 -28.55
CA LEU A 287 5.33 16.17 -28.86
C LEU A 287 6.52 15.21 -28.67
N ILE A 288 6.28 13.98 -28.20
CA ILE A 288 7.30 12.94 -28.06
C ILE A 288 7.40 12.15 -29.36
N ASP A 289 8.62 11.75 -29.74
CA ASP A 289 8.92 10.96 -30.94
C ASP A 289 7.91 9.81 -31.19
N ASN A 290 7.28 9.85 -32.37
CA ASN A 290 6.20 8.95 -32.80
C ASN A 290 6.62 7.48 -32.91
N ASP A 291 7.93 7.18 -32.94
CA ASP A 291 8.41 5.80 -32.87
C ASP A 291 8.25 5.16 -31.48
N TYR A 292 8.05 5.94 -30.41
CA TYR A 292 7.85 5.43 -29.05
C TYR A 292 6.35 5.29 -28.72
N PRO A 293 5.80 4.07 -28.54
CA PRO A 293 4.42 3.88 -28.12
C PRO A 293 4.26 4.22 -26.64
N ILE A 294 3.28 5.07 -26.31
CA ILE A 294 3.10 5.65 -24.97
C ILE A 294 1.77 5.22 -24.39
N TYR A 295 1.81 4.67 -23.18
CA TYR A 295 0.66 4.15 -22.44
C TYR A 295 0.54 4.89 -21.11
N ALA A 296 -0.44 5.79 -20.97
CA ALA A 296 -0.72 6.46 -19.71
C ALA A 296 -1.70 5.67 -18.84
N LEU A 297 -1.35 5.51 -17.57
CA LEU A 297 -2.12 4.80 -16.56
C LEU A 297 -2.85 5.79 -15.65
N ASP A 298 -4.18 5.65 -15.56
CA ASP A 298 -4.96 6.16 -14.44
C ASP A 298 -4.73 5.25 -13.21
N PHE A 299 -4.17 5.79 -12.13
CA PHE A 299 -4.01 5.04 -10.88
C PHE A 299 -5.36 4.73 -10.20
N PRO A 300 -5.47 3.69 -9.34
CA PRO A 300 -6.73 3.32 -8.71
C PRO A 300 -7.39 4.47 -7.95
N GLY A 301 -8.66 4.73 -8.26
CA GLY A 301 -9.41 5.87 -7.72
C GLY A 301 -9.11 7.23 -8.35
N SER A 302 -8.32 7.30 -9.43
CA SER A 302 -8.09 8.50 -10.25
C SER A 302 -8.62 8.32 -11.68
N GLY A 303 -9.01 9.42 -12.32
CA GLY A 303 -9.44 9.42 -13.72
C GLY A 303 -10.64 8.50 -14.00
N LEU A 304 -10.46 7.56 -14.93
CA LEU A 304 -11.43 6.52 -15.28
C LEU A 304 -11.17 5.17 -14.56
N SER A 305 -10.11 5.07 -13.75
CA SER A 305 -9.81 3.85 -12.99
C SER A 305 -10.76 3.68 -11.81
N SER A 306 -11.20 2.43 -11.59
CA SER A 306 -12.10 2.07 -10.48
C SER A 306 -11.54 2.51 -9.12
N HIS A 307 -12.43 2.91 -8.20
CA HIS A 307 -12.05 3.26 -6.84
C HIS A 307 -11.52 2.03 -6.09
N PRO A 308 -10.51 2.19 -5.21
CA PRO A 308 -10.02 1.08 -4.40
C PRO A 308 -11.13 0.59 -3.46
N SER A 309 -11.35 -0.73 -3.44
CA SER A 309 -12.36 -1.39 -2.59
C SER A 309 -12.00 -1.43 -1.09
N THR A 310 -10.83 -0.92 -0.73
CA THR A 310 -10.33 -0.76 0.66
C THR A 310 -9.71 0.62 0.90
N ASN A 311 -10.18 1.30 1.94
CA ASN A 311 -9.70 2.63 2.34
C ASN A 311 -8.47 2.55 3.27
N LEU A 312 -7.29 2.14 2.75
CA LEU A 312 -6.10 1.86 3.56
C LEU A 312 -4.94 2.88 3.42
N GLY A 313 -4.92 3.67 2.34
CA GLY A 313 -4.05 4.85 2.23
C GLY A 313 -2.63 4.63 1.70
N HIS A 314 -2.29 3.47 1.13
CA HIS A 314 -0.90 3.10 0.78
C HIS A 314 -0.45 3.49 -0.62
N TYR A 315 -0.92 4.63 -1.14
CA TYR A 315 -0.91 4.94 -2.58
C TYR A 315 0.46 4.73 -3.27
N PHE A 316 1.58 5.14 -2.66
CA PHE A 316 2.91 4.92 -3.25
C PHE A 316 3.28 3.45 -3.47
N MET A 317 2.95 2.56 -2.52
CA MET A 317 3.31 1.14 -2.60
C MET A 317 2.26 0.32 -3.37
N ASP A 318 0.98 0.70 -3.27
CA ASP A 318 -0.10 0.08 -4.08
C ASP A 318 0.00 0.48 -5.57
N ASN A 319 0.54 1.66 -5.87
CA ASN A 319 0.90 2.04 -7.24
C ASN A 319 1.97 1.12 -7.83
N LEU A 320 2.92 0.60 -7.04
CA LEU A 320 3.87 -0.42 -7.52
C LEU A 320 3.17 -1.75 -7.85
N VAL A 321 2.13 -2.13 -7.10
CA VAL A 321 1.30 -3.29 -7.42
C VAL A 321 0.60 -3.08 -8.77
N THR A 322 0.04 -1.89 -8.99
CA THR A 322 -0.65 -1.54 -10.23
C THR A 322 0.31 -1.50 -11.43
N VAL A 323 1.45 -0.84 -11.32
CA VAL A 323 2.52 -0.82 -12.34
C VAL A 323 3.03 -2.23 -12.64
N HIS A 324 3.20 -3.08 -11.63
CA HIS A 324 3.62 -4.47 -11.84
C HIS A 324 2.53 -5.33 -12.50
N LYS A 325 1.24 -5.07 -12.28
CA LYS A 325 0.14 -5.71 -13.03
C LYS A 325 0.23 -5.34 -14.51
N VAL A 326 0.29 -4.05 -14.85
CA VAL A 326 0.33 -3.55 -16.24
C VAL A 326 1.52 -4.12 -17.00
N ILE A 327 2.74 -4.03 -16.44
CA ILE A 327 3.97 -4.54 -17.08
C ILE A 327 3.91 -6.05 -17.33
N ASN A 328 3.20 -6.82 -16.49
CA ASN A 328 3.00 -8.25 -16.69
C ASN A 328 1.86 -8.58 -17.66
N HIS A 329 0.82 -7.74 -17.78
CA HIS A 329 -0.26 -7.88 -18.76
C HIS A 329 0.29 -7.78 -20.19
N PHE A 330 0.99 -6.69 -20.51
CA PHE A 330 1.62 -6.51 -21.82
C PHE A 330 2.88 -7.38 -22.03
N ASN A 331 3.21 -8.24 -21.06
CA ASN A 331 4.36 -9.16 -21.08
C ASN A 331 5.71 -8.45 -21.32
N TRP A 332 5.78 -7.12 -21.11
CA TRP A 332 6.92 -6.27 -21.46
C TRP A 332 8.19 -6.77 -20.76
N LYS A 333 9.19 -7.14 -21.55
CA LYS A 333 10.50 -7.58 -21.04
C LYS A 333 11.33 -6.39 -20.60
N LYS A 334 11.32 -5.33 -21.42
CA LYS A 334 11.92 -4.03 -21.14
C LYS A 334 10.92 -2.91 -21.44
N LEU A 335 10.97 -1.80 -20.70
CA LEU A 335 10.17 -0.60 -20.95
C LEU A 335 10.88 0.67 -20.46
N ILE A 336 10.34 1.83 -20.84
CA ILE A 336 10.69 3.15 -20.31
C ILE A 336 9.60 3.58 -19.32
N LEU A 337 9.98 4.26 -18.24
CA LEU A 337 9.04 4.84 -17.28
C LEU A 337 9.07 6.37 -17.36
N LEU A 338 7.95 6.97 -17.77
CA LEU A 338 7.70 8.41 -17.70
C LEU A 338 6.84 8.67 -16.46
N GLY A 339 7.23 9.59 -15.58
CA GLY A 339 6.46 9.84 -14.36
C GLY A 339 6.54 11.27 -13.87
N HIS A 340 5.40 11.83 -13.49
CA HIS A 340 5.29 13.15 -12.87
C HIS A 340 4.96 13.01 -11.38
N SER A 341 5.55 13.86 -10.54
CA SER A 341 5.22 13.95 -9.11
C SER A 341 5.15 12.58 -8.38
N MET A 342 3.97 12.18 -7.88
CA MET A 342 3.73 10.85 -7.29
C MET A 342 4.19 9.71 -8.23
N GLY A 343 3.78 9.74 -9.49
CA GLY A 343 4.15 8.75 -10.50
C GLY A 343 5.64 8.72 -10.82
N GLY A 344 6.33 9.86 -10.78
CA GLY A 344 7.80 9.90 -10.93
C GLY A 344 8.53 9.27 -9.74
N ALA A 345 8.03 9.46 -8.51
CA ALA A 345 8.51 8.73 -7.34
C ALA A 345 8.22 7.21 -7.45
N THR A 346 7.05 6.82 -7.96
CA THR A 346 6.73 5.42 -8.29
C THR A 346 7.67 4.84 -9.34
N SER A 347 8.06 5.61 -10.37
CA SER A 347 9.03 5.17 -11.40
C SER A 347 10.41 4.85 -10.79
N LEU A 348 10.91 5.72 -9.91
CA LEU A 348 12.19 5.51 -9.21
C LEU A 348 12.15 4.26 -8.29
N LEU A 349 11.06 4.08 -7.54
CA LEU A 349 10.85 2.87 -6.72
C LEU A 349 10.80 1.60 -7.58
N TYR A 350 10.05 1.62 -8.70
CA TYR A 350 9.92 0.44 -9.55
C TYR A 350 11.24 0.08 -10.25
N ALA A 351 11.98 1.07 -10.74
CA ALA A 351 13.31 0.86 -11.33
C ALA A 351 14.31 0.28 -10.33
N GLY A 352 14.30 0.72 -9.06
CA GLY A 352 15.13 0.13 -8.01
C GLY A 352 14.73 -1.29 -7.58
N ALA A 353 13.47 -1.68 -7.81
CA ALA A 353 12.96 -3.03 -7.52
C ALA A 353 13.13 -4.03 -8.68
N PHE A 354 13.16 -3.54 -9.92
CA PHE A 354 13.29 -4.34 -11.15
C PHE A 354 14.23 -3.69 -12.18
N PRO A 355 15.52 -3.46 -11.86
CA PRO A 355 16.44 -2.73 -12.76
C PRO A 355 16.53 -3.37 -14.15
N ASP A 356 16.58 -4.70 -14.24
CA ASP A 356 16.68 -5.45 -15.50
C ASP A 356 15.51 -5.19 -16.48
N LYS A 357 14.37 -4.71 -15.98
CA LYS A 357 13.18 -4.40 -16.77
C LYS A 357 13.15 -2.98 -17.32
N ILE A 358 13.96 -2.06 -16.80
CA ILE A 358 13.84 -0.63 -17.15
C ILE A 358 14.99 -0.22 -18.07
N GLU A 359 14.66 0.43 -19.19
CA GLU A 359 15.65 0.98 -20.11
C GLU A 359 16.03 2.42 -19.74
N LYS A 360 15.02 3.25 -19.52
CA LYS A 360 15.16 4.66 -19.17
C LYS A 360 14.08 5.05 -18.15
N VAL A 361 14.40 5.96 -17.24
CA VAL A 361 13.43 6.67 -16.38
C VAL A 361 13.47 8.15 -16.71
N ILE A 362 12.30 8.73 -16.93
CA ILE A 362 12.09 10.17 -17.12
C ILE A 362 11.19 10.64 -15.98
N SER A 363 11.75 11.40 -15.04
CA SER A 363 11.04 11.87 -13.84
C SER A 363 10.86 13.38 -13.87
N ILE A 364 9.61 13.83 -13.93
CA ILE A 364 9.22 15.23 -14.02
C ILE A 364 8.88 15.75 -12.62
N ASP A 365 9.76 16.59 -12.11
CA ASP A 365 9.75 17.28 -10.81
C ASP A 365 9.57 16.38 -9.58
N ALA A 366 9.80 15.08 -9.75
CA ALA A 366 9.83 14.05 -8.72
C ALA A 366 11.25 13.50 -8.57
N ARG A 367 11.91 13.85 -7.46
CA ARG A 367 13.39 13.84 -7.38
C ARG A 367 13.94 13.25 -6.09
N ASN A 368 13.11 13.28 -5.04
CA ASN A 368 13.26 12.50 -3.82
C ASN A 368 12.02 11.63 -3.67
N LEU A 369 12.16 10.48 -3.01
CA LEU A 369 11.02 9.71 -2.52
C LEU A 369 10.43 10.40 -1.29
N PHE A 370 9.12 10.26 -1.08
CA PHE A 370 8.45 10.80 0.12
C PHE A 370 8.80 9.91 1.32
N THR A 371 9.60 10.45 2.24
CA THR A 371 10.12 9.74 3.42
C THR A 371 9.92 10.60 4.66
N ASP A 372 9.29 10.06 5.69
CA ASP A 372 9.38 10.62 7.05
C ASP A 372 10.66 10.06 7.73
N ASP A 373 11.15 10.71 8.80
CA ASP A 373 12.14 10.04 9.67
C ASP A 373 11.40 8.93 10.44
N ALA A 374 12.01 7.75 10.61
CA ALA A 374 11.33 6.57 11.16
C ALA A 374 10.67 6.78 12.55
N LYS A 375 11.20 7.71 13.35
CA LYS A 375 10.64 8.19 14.63
C LYS A 375 9.23 8.81 14.50
N ASP A 376 8.89 9.42 13.37
CA ASP A 376 7.66 10.20 13.14
C ASP A 376 6.52 9.30 12.60
N GLN A 377 6.85 8.08 12.16
CA GLN A 377 5.91 7.12 11.57
C GLN A 377 4.76 6.73 12.54
N CYS A 378 4.99 6.66 13.86
CA CYS A 378 3.89 6.47 14.80
C CYS A 378 2.87 7.62 14.74
N VAL A 379 3.34 8.88 14.76
CA VAL A 379 2.49 10.08 14.69
C VAL A 379 1.74 10.15 13.36
N ARG A 380 2.41 9.82 12.24
CA ARG A 380 1.80 9.67 10.90
C ARG A 380 0.66 8.67 10.91
N THR A 381 0.90 7.49 11.50
CA THR A 381 -0.08 6.39 11.59
C THR A 381 -1.30 6.80 12.42
N VAL A 382 -1.08 7.38 13.60
CA VAL A 382 -2.14 7.86 14.50
C VAL A 382 -3.01 8.94 13.85
N THR A 383 -2.39 9.88 13.14
CA THR A 383 -3.11 10.94 12.42
C THR A 383 -3.98 10.35 11.31
N SER A 384 -3.40 9.47 10.49
CA SER A 384 -4.08 8.84 9.36
C SER A 384 -5.23 7.91 9.81
N LEU A 385 -5.07 7.19 10.92
CA LEU A 385 -6.14 6.39 11.53
C LEU A 385 -7.32 7.26 11.99
N LYS A 386 -7.04 8.40 12.63
CA LYS A 386 -8.09 9.38 13.03
C LYS A 386 -8.81 9.96 11.81
N GLU A 387 -8.10 10.22 10.72
CA GLU A 387 -8.69 10.69 9.46
C GLU A 387 -9.55 9.61 8.78
N LEU A 388 -9.07 8.35 8.71
CA LEU A 388 -9.83 7.22 8.15
C LEU A 388 -11.12 6.95 8.93
N SER A 389 -11.05 6.91 10.27
CA SER A 389 -12.23 6.71 11.12
C SER A 389 -13.26 7.86 10.94
N LYS A 390 -12.80 9.12 10.89
CA LYS A 390 -13.64 10.30 10.61
C LYS A 390 -14.24 10.31 9.20
N ALA A 391 -13.55 9.77 8.20
CA ALA A 391 -14.06 9.62 6.84
C ALA A 391 -15.14 8.53 6.76
N ALA A 392 -14.96 7.42 7.49
CA ALA A 392 -15.92 6.33 7.58
C ALA A 392 -17.21 6.75 8.32
N GLU A 393 -17.10 7.46 9.46
CA GLU A 393 -18.24 8.01 10.20
C GLU A 393 -19.14 8.91 9.34
N LYS A 394 -18.52 9.75 8.51
CA LYS A 394 -19.22 10.70 7.63
C LYS A 394 -19.88 10.07 6.41
N GLN A 395 -19.68 8.77 6.15
CA GLN A 395 -20.18 8.07 4.96
C GLN A 395 -19.92 8.84 3.65
N VAL A 396 -18.70 9.39 3.46
CA VAL A 396 -18.37 10.20 2.27
C VAL A 396 -18.18 9.30 1.04
N THR A 397 -19.30 8.86 0.47
CA THR A 397 -19.39 7.99 -0.70
C THR A 397 -19.45 8.76 -2.03
N GLN A 398 -19.71 10.06 -2.00
CA GLN A 398 -19.84 10.93 -3.17
C GLN A 398 -19.08 12.24 -2.97
N ASN A 399 -18.46 12.75 -4.03
CA ASN A 399 -17.94 14.13 -4.05
C ASN A 399 -19.10 15.13 -4.25
N PRO A 400 -18.98 16.39 -3.78
CA PRO A 400 -20.01 17.41 -4.02
C PRO A 400 -20.24 17.71 -5.51
N ARG A 401 -21.36 18.38 -5.82
CA ARG A 401 -21.70 18.87 -7.17
C ARG A 401 -21.47 20.38 -7.26
N TYR A 402 -20.92 20.82 -8.38
CA TYR A 402 -20.51 22.21 -8.67
C TYR A 402 -20.93 22.61 -10.09
N GLU A 403 -20.99 23.91 -10.37
CA GLU A 403 -21.06 24.39 -11.76
C GLU A 403 -19.74 24.16 -12.51
N TYR A 404 -19.74 24.10 -13.85
CA TYR A 404 -18.52 23.81 -14.62
C TYR A 404 -17.39 24.81 -14.36
N ASN A 405 -17.70 26.11 -14.37
CA ASN A 405 -16.71 27.14 -14.07
C ASN A 405 -16.25 27.08 -12.60
N GLU A 406 -17.10 26.62 -11.69
CA GLU A 406 -16.76 26.45 -10.28
C GLU A 406 -15.78 25.28 -10.07
N ILE A 407 -16.02 24.12 -10.70
CA ILE A 407 -15.11 22.97 -10.57
C ILE A 407 -13.74 23.23 -11.22
N VAL A 408 -13.68 24.02 -12.31
CA VAL A 408 -12.43 24.53 -12.89
C VAL A 408 -11.65 25.37 -11.86
N GLN A 409 -12.27 26.39 -11.27
CA GLN A 409 -11.56 27.25 -10.30
C GLN A 409 -11.13 26.46 -9.05
N LYS A 410 -11.96 25.56 -8.50
CA LYS A 410 -11.57 24.71 -7.36
C LYS A 410 -10.39 23.80 -7.67
N LEU A 411 -10.24 23.34 -8.91
CA LEU A 411 -9.06 22.56 -9.32
C LEU A 411 -7.81 23.46 -9.40
N VAL A 412 -7.91 24.67 -9.95
CA VAL A 412 -6.81 25.65 -10.00
C VAL A 412 -6.36 26.06 -8.58
N GLU A 413 -7.32 26.35 -7.69
CA GLU A 413 -7.11 26.70 -6.28
C GLU A 413 -6.41 25.57 -5.52
N SER A 414 -6.91 24.33 -5.60
CA SER A 414 -6.36 23.19 -4.84
C SER A 414 -4.93 22.83 -5.24
N TYR A 415 -4.50 23.17 -6.46
CA TYR A 415 -3.14 22.99 -6.95
C TYR A 415 -2.22 24.20 -6.68
N GLY A 416 -2.66 25.18 -5.89
CA GLY A 416 -1.85 26.34 -5.48
C GLY A 416 -1.37 27.21 -6.65
N GLY A 417 -2.14 27.24 -7.75
CA GLY A 417 -1.73 27.90 -8.99
C GLY A 417 -0.57 27.19 -9.71
N SER A 418 -0.32 25.90 -9.49
CA SER A 418 0.53 25.10 -10.38
C SER A 418 -0.17 24.75 -11.71
N LEU A 419 -1.50 24.85 -11.75
CA LEU A 419 -2.32 24.75 -12.96
C LEU A 419 -2.80 26.15 -13.35
N ASN A 420 -2.98 26.38 -14.66
CA ASN A 420 -3.85 27.43 -15.17
C ASN A 420 -5.23 26.83 -15.48
N GLU A 421 -6.19 27.65 -15.91
CA GLU A 421 -7.54 27.15 -16.22
C GLU A 421 -7.55 26.10 -17.32
N ASP A 422 -6.70 26.22 -18.34
CA ASP A 422 -6.76 25.32 -19.50
C ASP A 422 -6.19 23.94 -19.18
N ALA A 423 -5.09 23.88 -18.42
CA ALA A 423 -4.61 22.64 -17.82
C ALA A 423 -5.63 22.01 -16.85
N ALA A 424 -6.38 22.83 -16.10
CA ALA A 424 -7.47 22.34 -15.27
C ALA A 424 -8.64 21.78 -16.12
N LYS A 425 -9.02 22.44 -17.23
CA LYS A 425 -10.01 21.93 -18.20
C LYS A 425 -9.57 20.59 -18.79
N THR A 426 -8.30 20.45 -19.22
CA THR A 426 -7.72 19.18 -19.68
C THR A 426 -7.86 18.07 -18.63
N LEU A 427 -7.39 18.30 -17.40
CA LEU A 427 -7.51 17.31 -16.33
C LEU A 427 -8.97 16.94 -16.02
N LEU A 428 -9.91 17.89 -16.09
CA LEU A 428 -11.33 17.64 -15.82
C LEU A 428 -12.02 16.73 -16.84
N ILE A 429 -11.45 16.52 -18.03
CA ILE A 429 -11.96 15.55 -19.02
C ILE A 429 -12.04 14.13 -18.43
N ARG A 430 -11.10 13.77 -17.54
CA ARG A 430 -11.12 12.48 -16.81
C ARG A 430 -11.34 12.64 -15.29
N ASN A 431 -11.09 13.81 -14.71
CA ASN A 431 -11.29 14.08 -13.27
C ASN A 431 -12.74 14.52 -12.92
N SER A 432 -13.68 14.56 -13.88
CA SER A 432 -15.06 14.97 -13.59
C SER A 432 -16.13 14.13 -14.28
N VAL A 433 -17.31 14.07 -13.66
CA VAL A 433 -18.53 13.46 -14.20
C VAL A 433 -19.65 14.50 -14.17
N ARG A 434 -20.38 14.63 -15.28
CA ARG A 434 -21.57 15.48 -15.39
C ARG A 434 -22.82 14.68 -15.01
N HIS A 435 -23.65 15.25 -14.14
CA HIS A 435 -24.90 14.65 -13.69
C HIS A 435 -26.10 15.15 -14.52
N GLU A 436 -27.26 14.53 -14.31
CA GLU A 436 -28.53 14.89 -14.98
C GLU A 436 -28.98 16.33 -14.68
N ASP A 437 -28.68 16.84 -13.48
CA ASP A 437 -28.92 18.23 -13.07
C ASP A 437 -27.98 19.25 -13.76
N GLY A 438 -27.11 18.77 -14.64
CA GLY A 438 -26.15 19.56 -15.42
C GLY A 438 -24.84 19.88 -14.70
N LYS A 439 -24.75 19.61 -13.40
CA LYS A 439 -23.60 19.92 -12.55
C LYS A 439 -22.51 18.85 -12.66
N PHE A 440 -21.33 19.17 -12.15
CA PHE A 440 -20.14 18.33 -12.20
C PHE A 440 -19.68 17.93 -10.80
N SER A 441 -19.27 16.67 -10.64
CA SER A 441 -18.51 16.22 -9.47
C SER A 441 -17.14 15.71 -9.90
N PHE A 442 -16.17 15.79 -8.99
CA PHE A 442 -14.90 15.10 -9.19
C PHE A 442 -15.08 13.57 -9.22
N THR A 443 -14.37 12.88 -10.12
CA THR A 443 -14.37 11.40 -10.20
C THR A 443 -13.40 10.77 -9.20
N HIS A 444 -12.37 11.49 -8.74
CA HIS A 444 -11.37 10.92 -7.83
C HIS A 444 -11.98 10.43 -6.50
N SER A 445 -11.48 9.30 -5.98
CA SER A 445 -12.03 8.69 -4.77
C SER A 445 -11.84 9.59 -3.54
N PRO A 446 -12.88 9.83 -2.70
CA PRO A 446 -12.77 10.67 -1.51
C PRO A 446 -11.67 10.23 -0.53
N VAL A 447 -11.28 8.95 -0.52
CA VAL A 447 -10.20 8.45 0.34
C VAL A 447 -8.82 9.00 -0.02
N LEU A 448 -8.57 9.38 -1.28
CA LEU A 448 -7.28 9.94 -1.73
C LEU A 448 -6.86 11.21 -0.97
N LYS A 449 -7.81 11.87 -0.28
CA LYS A 449 -7.64 13.07 0.56
C LYS A 449 -7.16 12.75 1.99
N VAL A 450 -7.06 11.48 2.36
CA VAL A 450 -6.56 11.01 3.67
C VAL A 450 -5.06 10.74 3.61
N ASN A 451 -4.34 11.05 4.69
CA ASN A 451 -2.89 10.82 4.78
C ASN A 451 -2.49 9.34 4.71
N TYR A 452 -1.26 9.10 4.25
CA TYR A 452 -0.64 7.79 4.15
C TYR A 452 -0.44 7.16 5.53
N THR A 453 -0.98 5.95 5.75
CA THR A 453 -0.78 5.23 7.02
C THR A 453 0.64 4.67 7.18
N LEU A 454 1.40 4.53 6.08
CA LEU A 454 2.79 4.06 6.06
C LEU A 454 3.64 4.83 5.04
N THR A 455 4.89 5.16 5.40
CA THR A 455 5.90 5.77 4.52
C THR A 455 7.24 5.04 4.67
N PRO A 456 8.10 5.01 3.63
CA PRO A 456 9.45 4.47 3.74
C PRO A 456 10.35 5.40 4.57
N SER A 457 11.28 4.82 5.33
CA SER A 457 12.41 5.60 5.88
C SER A 457 13.33 6.09 4.75
N PHE A 458 14.20 7.07 5.03
CA PHE A 458 15.20 7.49 4.04
C PHE A 458 16.09 6.34 3.59
N GLU A 459 16.47 5.44 4.49
CA GLU A 459 17.34 4.30 4.24
C GLU A 459 16.63 3.25 3.34
N GLN A 460 15.35 2.99 3.58
CA GLN A 460 14.52 2.14 2.72
C GLN A 460 14.40 2.73 1.31
N ALA A 461 14.08 4.03 1.23
CA ALA A 461 13.99 4.77 -0.03
C ALA A 461 15.32 4.81 -0.79
N PHE A 462 16.43 5.07 -0.09
CA PHE A 462 17.76 5.14 -0.67
C PHE A 462 18.20 3.81 -1.28
N THR A 463 17.75 2.68 -0.72
CA THR A 463 18.03 1.34 -1.27
C THR A 463 17.47 1.16 -2.68
N PHE A 464 16.29 1.72 -3.00
CA PHE A 464 15.79 1.73 -4.38
C PHE A 464 16.65 2.62 -5.28
N VAL A 465 16.98 3.83 -4.80
CA VAL A 465 17.84 4.80 -5.50
C VAL A 465 19.25 4.25 -5.80
N SER A 466 19.80 3.39 -4.95
CA SER A 466 21.10 2.73 -5.18
C SER A 466 21.05 1.53 -6.14
N ASN A 467 19.87 1.07 -6.52
CA ASN A 467 19.68 -0.05 -7.43
C ASN A 467 19.28 0.38 -8.85
N ILE A 468 19.07 1.68 -9.11
CA ILE A 468 18.75 2.19 -10.45
C ILE A 468 20.01 2.16 -11.33
N THR A 469 20.01 1.28 -12.34
CA THR A 469 21.10 1.08 -13.30
C THR A 469 20.79 1.56 -14.72
N CYS A 470 19.52 1.80 -15.04
CA CYS A 470 19.05 2.30 -16.32
C CYS A 470 19.48 3.75 -16.59
N ASP A 471 19.23 4.28 -17.80
CA ASP A 471 19.41 5.72 -18.03
C ASP A 471 18.38 6.50 -17.20
N LEU A 472 18.75 7.67 -16.67
CA LEU A 472 17.91 8.46 -15.76
C LEU A 472 17.95 9.95 -16.11
N LEU A 473 16.82 10.48 -16.57
CA LEU A 473 16.54 11.91 -16.72
C LEU A 473 15.68 12.40 -15.57
N ILE A 474 16.15 13.45 -14.89
CA ILE A 474 15.41 14.18 -13.87
C ILE A 474 15.18 15.62 -14.34
N ILE A 475 13.92 16.00 -14.59
CA ILE A 475 13.53 17.38 -14.87
C ILE A 475 13.06 18.04 -13.56
N LYS A 476 13.42 19.30 -13.32
CA LYS A 476 12.97 20.14 -12.21
C LYS A 476 12.27 21.39 -12.73
N ALA A 477 11.17 21.80 -12.09
CA ALA A 477 10.60 23.14 -12.26
C ALA A 477 11.37 24.17 -11.42
N THR A 478 11.70 25.36 -11.97
CA THR A 478 12.45 26.41 -11.25
C THR A 478 11.84 26.73 -9.87
N THR A 479 10.52 26.89 -9.77
CA THR A 479 9.86 27.24 -8.50
C THR A 479 9.83 26.14 -7.45
N THR A 480 10.11 24.87 -7.79
CA THR A 480 9.92 23.75 -6.86
C THR A 480 11.08 23.60 -5.88
N VAL A 481 10.82 24.00 -4.63
CA VAL A 481 11.74 23.86 -3.49
C VAL A 481 12.05 22.39 -3.21
N LEU A 482 13.34 22.08 -3.03
CA LEU A 482 13.82 20.77 -2.60
C LEU A 482 13.39 20.46 -1.16
N ARG A 483 12.50 19.47 -0.98
CA ARG A 483 12.11 18.95 0.34
C ARG A 483 13.10 17.90 0.84
N GLY A 484 13.35 17.86 2.15
CA GLY A 484 14.23 16.89 2.81
C GLY A 484 15.62 17.45 3.16
N LYS A 485 16.39 16.67 3.94
CA LYS A 485 17.72 17.06 4.44
C LYS A 485 18.70 17.22 3.26
N ARG A 486 19.45 18.34 3.20
CA ARG A 486 20.42 18.61 2.10
C ARG A 486 21.47 17.50 1.94
N THR A 487 21.88 16.88 3.04
CA THR A 487 22.78 15.70 3.04
C THR A 487 22.16 14.50 2.32
N ASN A 488 20.87 14.22 2.54
CA ASN A 488 20.15 13.13 1.90
C ASN A 488 19.96 13.38 0.40
N ILE A 489 19.66 14.63 0.00
CA ILE A 489 19.64 15.05 -1.42
C ILE A 489 21.01 14.81 -2.08
N LYS A 490 22.11 15.23 -1.44
CA LYS A 490 23.47 15.01 -1.96
C LYS A 490 23.82 13.51 -2.05
N LYS A 491 23.39 12.68 -1.09
CA LYS A 491 23.50 11.21 -1.18
C LYS A 491 22.78 10.66 -2.41
N VAL A 492 21.51 11.02 -2.62
CA VAL A 492 20.67 10.56 -3.75
C VAL A 492 21.32 10.92 -5.10
N PHE A 493 21.71 12.18 -5.30
CA PHE A 493 22.36 12.62 -6.54
C PHE A 493 23.72 11.95 -6.79
N ASN A 494 24.49 11.68 -5.74
CA ASN A 494 25.76 10.95 -5.86
C ASN A 494 25.54 9.45 -6.13
N SER A 495 24.41 8.88 -5.69
CA SER A 495 24.01 7.51 -6.04
C SER A 495 23.69 7.41 -7.52
N PHE A 496 22.77 8.24 -8.04
CA PHE A 496 22.43 8.24 -9.47
C PHE A 496 23.67 8.35 -10.36
N LYS A 497 24.53 9.35 -10.13
CA LYS A 497 25.81 9.54 -10.85
C LYS A 497 26.79 8.35 -10.80
N LYS A 498 26.59 7.41 -9.88
CA LYS A 498 27.42 6.20 -9.71
C LYS A 498 26.76 4.96 -10.32
N THR A 499 25.43 4.87 -10.33
CA THR A 499 24.70 3.62 -10.62
C THR A 499 24.01 3.61 -11.99
N SER A 500 23.40 4.71 -12.43
CA SER A 500 22.74 4.79 -13.75
C SER A 500 23.75 4.85 -14.89
N SER A 501 23.47 4.17 -16.01
CA SER A 501 24.29 4.21 -17.23
C SER A 501 24.48 5.62 -17.80
N ASN A 502 23.45 6.46 -17.73
CA ASN A 502 23.49 7.89 -18.04
C ASN A 502 22.64 8.65 -17.01
N PHE A 503 23.17 9.74 -16.44
CA PHE A 503 22.42 10.61 -15.51
C PHE A 503 22.35 12.04 -16.05
N VAL A 504 21.13 12.47 -16.36
CA VAL A 504 20.82 13.83 -16.82
C VAL A 504 19.93 14.51 -15.78
N PHE A 505 20.29 15.74 -15.40
CA PHE A 505 19.49 16.59 -14.53
C PHE A 505 19.34 17.96 -15.18
N GLU A 506 18.10 18.40 -15.37
CA GLU A 506 17.74 19.64 -16.05
C GLU A 506 16.80 20.47 -15.15
N GLU A 507 17.00 21.79 -15.10
CA GLU A 507 16.10 22.73 -14.43
C GLU A 507 15.46 23.64 -15.49
N LEU A 508 14.14 23.55 -15.63
CA LEU A 508 13.34 24.27 -16.63
C LEU A 508 12.43 25.30 -15.95
N GLU A 509 12.18 26.40 -16.63
CA GLU A 509 11.29 27.43 -16.12
C GLU A 509 9.83 26.94 -16.08
N GLY A 510 9.20 27.10 -14.90
CA GLY A 510 7.80 26.74 -14.71
C GLY A 510 7.47 26.39 -13.27
N ARG A 511 6.25 25.88 -13.09
CA ARG A 511 5.71 25.34 -11.83
C ARG A 511 5.64 23.81 -11.89
N HIS A 512 5.14 23.17 -10.84
CA HIS A 512 5.16 21.71 -10.68
C HIS A 512 4.53 20.92 -11.84
N HIS A 513 3.63 21.52 -12.62
CA HIS A 513 3.00 20.94 -13.82
C HIS A 513 3.53 21.52 -15.15
N LEU A 514 4.81 21.87 -15.22
CA LEU A 514 5.44 22.42 -16.44
C LEU A 514 5.25 21.55 -17.69
N HIS A 515 5.10 20.22 -17.55
CA HIS A 515 4.80 19.32 -18.66
C HIS A 515 3.41 19.50 -19.27
N LEU A 516 2.47 20.06 -18.50
CA LEU A 516 1.10 20.34 -18.93
C LEU A 516 0.91 21.82 -19.32
N ILE A 517 1.76 22.72 -18.79
CA ILE A 517 1.69 24.19 -18.99
C ILE A 517 2.65 24.70 -20.08
N THR A 518 3.90 24.20 -20.12
CA THR A 518 4.97 24.59 -21.05
C THR A 518 5.57 23.38 -21.76
N PRO A 519 4.75 22.54 -22.43
CA PRO A 519 5.12 21.19 -22.85
C PRO A 519 6.29 21.14 -23.84
N HIS A 520 6.45 22.12 -24.73
CA HIS A 520 7.51 22.12 -25.75
C HIS A 520 8.93 22.07 -25.17
N ALA A 521 9.21 22.83 -24.12
CA ALA A 521 10.53 22.83 -23.47
C ALA A 521 10.83 21.50 -22.76
N VAL A 522 9.79 20.83 -22.25
CA VAL A 522 9.89 19.50 -21.64
C VAL A 522 10.10 18.42 -22.71
N ALA A 523 9.37 18.52 -23.83
CA ALA A 523 9.47 17.61 -24.97
C ALA A 523 10.84 17.66 -25.66
N GLU A 524 11.45 18.83 -25.81
CA GLU A 524 12.81 18.97 -26.37
C GLU A 524 13.84 18.17 -25.55
N VAL A 525 13.83 18.34 -24.22
CA VAL A 525 14.72 17.63 -23.29
C VAL A 525 14.46 16.12 -23.31
N ILE A 526 13.19 15.71 -23.34
CA ILE A 526 12.79 14.30 -23.40
C ILE A 526 13.26 13.65 -24.71
N ASN A 527 12.97 14.27 -25.87
CA ASN A 527 13.36 13.72 -27.16
C ASN A 527 14.89 13.62 -27.29
N ARG A 528 15.64 14.64 -26.87
CA ARG A 528 17.12 14.58 -26.79
C ARG A 528 17.60 13.35 -26.01
N PHE A 529 17.06 13.15 -24.80
CA PHE A 529 17.41 12.02 -23.93
C PHE A 529 16.95 10.64 -24.45
N LEU A 530 15.89 10.58 -25.27
CA LEU A 530 15.45 9.35 -25.92
C LEU A 530 16.42 8.93 -27.05
N TYR A 531 16.95 9.88 -27.83
CA TYR A 531 17.91 9.62 -28.91
C TYR A 531 19.36 9.37 -28.45
N ASP A 532 19.79 9.97 -27.32
CA ASP A 532 21.20 10.02 -26.89
C ASP A 532 21.79 8.68 -26.39
N HIS A 533 22.03 7.74 -27.30
CA HIS A 533 22.93 6.61 -27.04
C HIS A 533 24.41 7.04 -27.12
N ALA A 534 24.91 7.52 -25.98
CA ALA A 534 26.31 7.65 -25.59
C ALA A 534 27.17 8.77 -26.23
N GLN A 535 26.87 10.05 -25.94
CA GLN A 535 27.96 11.08 -25.92
C GLN A 535 27.83 12.32 -25.00
N SER A 536 27.02 12.31 -23.92
CA SER A 536 26.92 13.45 -22.98
C SER A 536 27.95 13.42 -21.82
N LYS A 537 29.26 13.49 -22.11
CA LYS A 537 30.31 13.56 -21.06
C LYS A 537 30.45 14.94 -20.37
N SER A 538 29.65 15.93 -20.77
CA SER A 538 29.85 17.36 -20.52
C SER A 538 28.77 18.03 -19.64
N SER A 539 28.37 17.39 -18.54
CA SER A 539 27.53 18.01 -17.49
C SER A 539 28.04 17.74 -16.06
N LYS A 540 29.36 17.50 -15.93
CA LYS A 540 30.04 17.56 -14.63
C LYS A 540 30.27 19.02 -14.22
N GLU A 541 30.05 19.29 -12.94
CA GLU A 541 30.43 20.55 -12.24
C GLU A 541 29.67 21.84 -12.60
N PHE A 542 28.39 21.90 -12.23
CA PHE A 542 27.73 23.21 -11.97
C PHE A 542 26.84 23.25 -10.71
N LEU A 543 26.30 22.11 -10.26
CA LEU A 543 25.20 22.07 -9.27
C LEU A 543 25.60 22.03 -7.79
N LEU A 544 26.89 22.08 -7.44
CA LEU A 544 27.33 22.11 -6.03
C LEU A 544 27.47 23.52 -5.44
N SER A 545 27.46 24.57 -6.27
CA SER A 545 27.52 25.98 -5.83
C SER A 545 26.18 26.53 -5.33
N LYS A 546 25.07 25.81 -5.55
CA LYS A 546 23.69 26.22 -5.20
C LYS A 546 22.97 25.26 -4.22
N LEU A 547 23.69 24.31 -3.59
CA LEU A 547 23.15 23.29 -2.66
C LEU A 547 23.93 23.18 -1.36
#